data_AF-A0A4R5YFT7-F1
#
_entry.id   AF-A0A4R5YFT7-F1
#
_cell.length_a   1.000
_cell.length_b   1.000
_cell.length_c   1.000
_cell.angle_alpha   90.00
_cell.angle_beta   90.00
_cell.angle_gamma   90.00
#
_symmetry.space_group_name_H-M   'P 1'
#
loop_
_entity.id
_entity.type
_entity.pdbx_description
1 polymer ?
#
loop_
_entity_poly.entity_id
_entity_poly.type
_entity_poly.pdbx_seq_one_letter_code
_entity_poly.pdbx_strand_id
1 'polypeptide(L)'
;MAPDVNALQNHPGDVEYPVRARRRYAQALEAKRKADPAEMRRRALPVTLIAAPFGIAGFVLSFVWEVDEVIVNFFAFAVGMAFGLLVASIILARRDAGAPRRAQLAYIEASGRQPLTPRQQQILALDAASDFAVRGWNGSLAFTPTFAELPRELRTKHQDGEKSSPWFSLPVTPLKQLRGALDEQFKIVAKADAELLVADTLVMGLNSQRFAEIAHSDNAEHMMSRVAALTELPVFDIQDLARGSEEHPARLLLAADIERGIGGIRYAYVAGYLTADETWTLLEPLAEKAFRTYGSWDEYWREVLIATAFRTDSLQAVQSQRDALTELRTSPWPAASVAWPSEEARA
;
A
#
# COMPACT_ATOMS: atom_id res chain seq x y z
N MET A 1 -1.06 -10.44 -24.67
CA MET A 1 0.00 -9.48 -24.26
C MET A 1 0.27 -9.72 -22.79
N ALA A 2 1.54 -9.79 -22.35
CA ALA A 2 1.82 -9.82 -20.93
C ALA A 2 1.27 -8.51 -20.32
N PRO A 3 0.41 -8.53 -19.29
CA PRO A 3 -0.03 -7.29 -18.66
C PRO A 3 1.23 -6.55 -18.22
N ASP A 4 1.28 -5.26 -18.53
CA ASP A 4 2.42 -4.40 -18.21
C ASP A 4 2.83 -4.64 -16.76
N VAL A 5 4.09 -5.03 -16.57
CA VAL A 5 4.69 -5.23 -15.24
C VAL A 5 4.54 -3.95 -14.39
N ASN A 6 4.36 -2.80 -15.04
CA ASN A 6 4.13 -1.48 -14.42
C ASN A 6 2.80 -1.34 -13.65
N ALA A 7 1.79 -2.19 -13.87
CA ALA A 7 0.51 -2.06 -13.16
C ALA A 7 0.47 -2.81 -11.80
N LEU A 8 1.38 -3.78 -11.62
CA LEU A 8 1.45 -4.59 -10.40
C LEU A 8 2.04 -3.78 -9.25
N GLN A 9 1.51 -4.02 -8.05
CA GLN A 9 1.98 -3.41 -6.82
C GLN A 9 2.70 -4.45 -5.95
N ASN A 10 3.28 -4.02 -4.84
CA ASN A 10 3.67 -4.90 -3.74
C ASN A 10 2.43 -5.62 -3.17
N HIS A 11 2.63 -6.77 -2.52
CA HIS A 11 1.55 -7.36 -1.73
C HIS A 11 1.33 -6.47 -0.49
N PRO A 12 0.08 -6.08 -0.13
CA PRO A 12 -0.14 -5.24 1.04
C PRO A 12 0.55 -5.81 2.29
N GLY A 13 1.34 -4.98 2.98
CA GLY A 13 2.14 -5.41 4.13
C GLY A 13 3.56 -5.90 3.79
N ASP A 14 3.96 -5.93 2.51
CA ASP A 14 5.31 -6.24 2.06
C ASP A 14 5.97 -5.04 1.36
N VAL A 15 7.28 -4.89 1.55
CA VAL A 15 8.11 -3.92 0.79
C VAL A 15 8.51 -4.44 -0.60
N GLU A 16 8.36 -5.74 -0.86
CA GLU A 16 8.78 -6.37 -2.12
C GLU A 16 7.89 -5.91 -3.29
N TYR A 17 8.50 -5.19 -4.24
CA TYR A 17 7.83 -4.66 -5.43
C TYR A 17 8.52 -5.14 -6.73
N PRO A 18 7.77 -5.49 -7.79
CA PRO A 18 6.34 -5.80 -7.76
C PRO A 18 6.10 -7.14 -7.05
N VAL A 19 4.83 -7.48 -6.77
CA VAL A 19 4.47 -8.77 -6.17
C VAL A 19 4.99 -9.96 -7.01
N ARG A 20 5.72 -10.87 -6.37
CA ARG A 20 6.30 -12.07 -6.98
C ARG A 20 5.79 -13.35 -6.33
N ALA A 21 5.96 -14.47 -7.03
CA ALA A 21 5.63 -15.75 -6.44
C ALA A 21 6.63 -16.11 -5.32
N ARG A 22 6.15 -16.31 -4.09
CA ARG A 22 7.00 -16.65 -2.94
C ARG A 22 6.39 -17.78 -2.11
N ARG A 23 7.26 -18.64 -1.56
CA ARG A 23 6.85 -19.76 -0.70
C ARG A 23 6.10 -19.29 0.56
N ARG A 24 6.47 -18.12 1.12
CA ARG A 24 5.79 -17.53 2.28
C ARG A 24 4.28 -17.35 2.05
N TYR A 25 3.87 -16.99 0.84
CA TYR A 25 2.45 -16.83 0.52
C TYR A 25 1.72 -18.17 0.49
N ALA A 26 2.35 -19.23 -0.03
CA ALA A 26 1.76 -20.56 0.02
C ALA A 26 1.57 -21.05 1.46
N GLN A 27 2.54 -20.78 2.34
CA GLN A 27 2.45 -21.12 3.76
C GLN A 27 1.36 -20.32 4.47
N ALA A 28 1.29 -19.00 4.23
CA ALA A 28 0.28 -18.13 4.83
C ALA A 28 -1.14 -18.51 4.37
N LEU A 29 -1.34 -18.82 3.09
CA LEU A 29 -2.62 -19.26 2.58
C LEU A 29 -3.02 -20.62 3.14
N GLU A 30 -2.07 -21.53 3.33
CA GLU A 30 -2.36 -22.81 3.95
C GLU A 30 -2.76 -22.67 5.41
N ALA A 31 -2.07 -21.83 6.18
CA ALA A 31 -2.48 -21.50 7.54
C ALA A 31 -3.89 -20.89 7.58
N LYS A 32 -4.19 -19.96 6.67
CA LYS A 32 -5.52 -19.34 6.55
C LYS A 32 -6.62 -20.36 6.21
N ARG A 33 -6.36 -21.33 5.32
CA ARG A 33 -7.32 -22.40 5.00
C ARG A 33 -7.56 -23.35 6.17
N LYS A 34 -6.53 -23.66 6.96
CA LYS A 34 -6.69 -24.50 8.15
C LYS A 34 -7.63 -23.86 9.18
N ALA A 35 -7.71 -22.53 9.21
CA ALA A 35 -8.68 -21.79 10.01
C ALA A 35 -10.08 -21.69 9.38
N ASP A 36 -10.26 -22.03 8.10
CA ASP A 36 -11.55 -21.95 7.39
C ASP A 36 -11.95 -23.31 6.79
N PRO A 37 -12.87 -24.05 7.45
CA PRO A 37 -13.32 -25.35 6.98
C PRO A 37 -13.93 -25.34 5.56
N ALA A 38 -14.54 -24.24 5.14
CA ALA A 38 -15.14 -24.14 3.80
C ALA A 38 -14.05 -24.09 2.72
N GLU A 39 -13.00 -23.31 2.95
CA GLU A 39 -11.86 -23.22 2.04
C GLU A 39 -11.02 -24.51 2.02
N MET A 40 -10.90 -25.20 3.17
CA MET A 40 -10.28 -26.52 3.22
C MET A 40 -11.03 -27.55 2.35
N ARG A 41 -12.37 -27.56 2.41
CA ARG A 41 -13.20 -28.42 1.56
C ARG A 41 -13.05 -28.08 0.07
N ARG A 42 -12.99 -26.79 -0.27
CA ARG A 42 -12.73 -26.34 -1.65
C ARG A 42 -11.37 -26.82 -2.17
N ARG A 43 -10.36 -26.90 -1.30
CA ARG A 43 -9.03 -27.44 -1.65
C ARG A 43 -9.01 -28.96 -1.83
N ALA A 44 -9.88 -29.71 -1.15
CA ALA A 44 -9.94 -31.17 -1.28
C ALA A 44 -10.22 -31.61 -2.73
N LEU A 45 -11.12 -30.90 -3.43
CA LEU A 45 -11.49 -31.24 -4.82
C LEU A 45 -10.29 -31.27 -5.79
N PRO A 46 -9.48 -30.19 -5.95
CA PRO A 46 -8.31 -30.24 -6.82
C PRO A 46 -7.23 -31.20 -6.33
N VAL A 47 -7.11 -31.43 -5.02
CA VAL A 47 -6.18 -32.45 -4.49
C VAL A 47 -6.59 -33.85 -4.97
N THR A 48 -7.87 -34.21 -4.81
CA THR A 48 -8.39 -35.51 -5.25
C THR A 48 -8.30 -35.66 -6.76
N LEU A 49 -8.63 -34.62 -7.54
CA LEU A 49 -8.54 -34.65 -9.01
C LEU A 49 -7.10 -34.90 -9.51
N ILE A 50 -6.08 -34.40 -8.80
CA ILE A 50 -4.68 -34.64 -9.16
C ILE A 50 -4.22 -36.00 -8.64
N ALA A 51 -4.56 -36.39 -7.41
CA ALA A 51 -4.01 -37.57 -6.77
C ALA A 51 -4.67 -38.89 -7.21
N ALA A 52 -5.99 -38.90 -7.41
CA ALA A 52 -6.76 -40.11 -7.74
C ALA A 52 -6.29 -40.82 -9.02
N PRO A 53 -5.94 -40.12 -10.13
CA PRO A 53 -5.38 -40.77 -11.31
C PRO A 53 -4.12 -41.59 -11.04
N PHE A 54 -3.25 -41.15 -10.14
CA PHE A 54 -2.03 -41.90 -9.79
C PHE A 54 -2.35 -43.15 -8.97
N GLY A 55 -3.32 -43.07 -8.05
CA GLY A 55 -3.82 -44.26 -7.33
C GLY A 55 -4.42 -45.28 -8.28
N ILE A 56 -5.31 -44.83 -9.18
CA ILE A 56 -5.93 -45.69 -10.19
C ILE A 56 -4.86 -46.32 -11.10
N ALA A 57 -3.87 -45.53 -11.55
CA ALA A 57 -2.77 -46.06 -12.36
C ALA A 57 -1.94 -47.12 -11.59
N GLY A 58 -1.63 -46.88 -10.31
CA GLY A 58 -0.94 -47.85 -9.46
C GLY A 58 -1.73 -49.15 -9.30
N PHE A 59 -3.05 -49.05 -9.11
CA PHE A 59 -3.95 -50.21 -9.03
C PHE A 59 -4.05 -50.96 -10.36
N VAL A 60 -4.12 -50.27 -11.50
CA VAL A 60 -4.18 -50.92 -12.82
C VAL A 60 -2.85 -51.60 -13.14
N LEU A 61 -1.71 -50.97 -12.81
CA LEU A 61 -0.38 -51.52 -13.04
C LEU A 61 -0.13 -52.82 -12.26
N SER A 62 -0.73 -52.99 -11.08
CA SER A 62 -0.54 -54.22 -10.30
C SER A 62 -1.22 -55.44 -10.93
N PHE A 63 -2.34 -55.26 -11.65
CA PHE A 63 -2.95 -56.33 -12.45
C PHE A 63 -2.12 -56.68 -13.70
N VAL A 64 -1.43 -55.70 -14.29
CA VAL A 64 -0.54 -55.93 -15.45
C VAL A 64 0.69 -56.75 -15.06
N TRP A 65 1.08 -56.74 -13.79
CA TRP A 65 2.19 -57.54 -13.25
C TRP A 65 1.75 -58.86 -12.62
N GLU A 66 0.54 -59.34 -12.94
CA GLU A 66 0.01 -60.65 -12.51
C GLU A 66 0.02 -60.84 -10.98
N VAL A 67 -0.26 -59.77 -10.23
CA VAL A 67 -0.33 -59.85 -8.78
C VAL A 67 -1.74 -60.27 -8.34
N ASP A 68 -1.90 -61.56 -8.03
CA ASP A 68 -3.18 -62.15 -7.62
C ASP A 68 -3.60 -61.80 -6.18
N GLU A 69 -2.68 -61.26 -5.38
CA GLU A 69 -2.97 -60.93 -4.00
C GLU A 69 -3.66 -59.56 -3.88
N VAL A 70 -4.93 -59.58 -3.50
CA VAL A 70 -5.78 -58.37 -3.33
C VAL A 70 -5.10 -57.32 -2.44
N ILE A 71 -4.37 -57.74 -1.40
CA ILE A 71 -3.64 -56.84 -0.50
C ILE A 71 -2.58 -56.04 -1.26
N VAL A 72 -1.86 -56.66 -2.18
CA VAL A 72 -0.79 -56.01 -2.94
C VAL A 72 -1.36 -55.03 -3.97
N ASN A 73 -2.53 -55.33 -4.54
CA ASN A 73 -3.24 -54.40 -5.43
C ASN A 73 -3.67 -53.12 -4.69
N PHE A 74 -4.22 -53.23 -3.48
CA PHE A 74 -4.53 -52.06 -2.64
C PHE A 74 -3.27 -51.34 -2.13
N PHE A 75 -2.18 -52.07 -1.90
CA PHE A 75 -0.89 -51.45 -1.58
C PHE A 75 -0.35 -50.62 -2.75
N ALA A 76 -0.41 -51.15 -3.98
CA ALA A 76 -0.02 -50.42 -5.18
C ALA A 76 -0.89 -49.17 -5.41
N PHE A 77 -2.20 -49.26 -5.15
CA PHE A 77 -3.08 -48.08 -5.10
C PHE A 77 -2.59 -47.06 -4.07
N ALA A 78 -2.28 -47.48 -2.84
CA ALA A 78 -1.82 -46.58 -1.79
C ALA A 78 -0.50 -45.88 -2.15
N VAL A 79 0.46 -46.59 -2.75
CA VAL A 79 1.72 -46.01 -3.25
C VAL A 79 1.45 -45.00 -4.37
N GLY A 80 0.62 -45.36 -5.35
CA GLY A 80 0.20 -44.46 -6.42
C GLY A 80 -0.49 -43.20 -5.87
N MET A 81 -1.38 -43.36 -4.89
CA MET A 81 -2.03 -42.25 -4.20
C MET A 81 -1.04 -41.36 -3.45
N ALA A 82 -0.08 -41.94 -2.73
CA ALA A 82 0.94 -41.18 -2.02
C ALA A 82 1.79 -40.34 -2.97
N PHE A 83 2.18 -40.90 -4.13
CA PHE A 83 2.87 -40.15 -5.18
C PHE A 83 1.97 -39.05 -5.76
N GLY A 84 0.70 -39.34 -6.03
CA GLY A 84 -0.27 -38.36 -6.50
C GLY A 84 -0.48 -37.20 -5.52
N LEU A 85 -0.52 -37.48 -4.21
CA LEU A 85 -0.59 -36.45 -3.17
C LEU A 85 0.67 -35.58 -3.12
N LEU A 86 1.85 -36.17 -3.31
CA LEU A 86 3.11 -35.42 -3.42
C LEU A 86 3.08 -34.48 -4.62
N VAL A 87 2.66 -34.97 -5.79
CA VAL A 87 2.50 -34.17 -7.01
C VAL A 87 1.49 -33.04 -6.79
N ALA A 88 0.32 -33.35 -6.22
CA ALA A 88 -0.71 -32.36 -5.89
C ALA A 88 -0.18 -31.28 -4.94
N SER A 89 0.59 -31.67 -3.92
CA SER A 89 1.23 -30.74 -2.98
C SER A 89 2.16 -29.77 -3.69
N ILE A 90 3.04 -30.26 -4.58
CA ILE A 90 4.00 -29.43 -5.31
C ILE A 90 3.29 -28.45 -6.27
N ILE A 91 2.32 -28.95 -7.04
CA ILE A 91 1.57 -28.13 -8.01
C ILE A 91 0.79 -27.04 -7.29
N LEU A 92 0.04 -27.40 -6.24
CA LEU A 92 -0.76 -26.45 -5.48
C LEU A 92 0.11 -25.47 -4.71
N ALA A 93 1.24 -25.88 -4.15
CA ALA A 93 2.17 -24.96 -3.48
C ALA A 93 2.74 -23.92 -4.47
N ARG A 94 3.11 -24.34 -5.70
CA ARG A 94 3.52 -23.39 -6.75
C ARG A 94 2.40 -22.45 -7.16
N ARG A 95 1.18 -22.99 -7.30
CA ARG A 95 0.00 -22.17 -7.60
C ARG A 95 -0.22 -21.15 -6.48
N ASP A 96 -0.23 -21.56 -5.23
CA ASP A 96 -0.45 -20.71 -4.06
C ASP A 96 0.63 -19.65 -3.89
N ALA A 97 1.88 -19.99 -4.17
CA ALA A 97 2.98 -19.04 -4.14
C ALA A 97 2.73 -17.84 -5.08
N GLY A 98 2.11 -18.08 -6.24
CA GLY A 98 1.72 -17.04 -7.19
C GLY A 98 0.31 -16.46 -7.01
N ALA A 99 -0.42 -16.83 -5.95
CA ALA A 99 -1.80 -16.38 -5.74
C ALA A 99 -1.94 -14.87 -5.53
N PRO A 100 -1.08 -14.18 -4.74
CA PRO A 100 -1.16 -12.72 -4.60
C PRO A 100 -1.08 -11.98 -5.93
N ARG A 101 -0.17 -12.39 -6.82
CA ARG A 101 -0.04 -11.80 -8.16
C ARG A 101 -1.31 -11.99 -8.99
N ARG A 102 -1.89 -13.20 -9.00
CA ARG A 102 -3.14 -13.46 -9.74
C ARG A 102 -4.32 -12.66 -9.17
N ALA A 103 -4.39 -12.54 -7.85
CA ALA A 103 -5.43 -11.74 -7.18
C ALA A 103 -5.29 -10.25 -7.51
N GLN A 104 -4.08 -9.69 -7.52
CA GLN A 104 -3.88 -8.31 -7.97
C GLN A 104 -4.25 -8.10 -9.43
N LEU A 105 -3.87 -9.01 -10.34
CA LEU A 105 -4.27 -8.90 -11.74
C LEU A 105 -5.80 -8.91 -11.89
N ALA A 106 -6.48 -9.81 -11.20
CA ALA A 106 -7.94 -9.86 -11.19
C ALA A 106 -8.58 -8.62 -10.53
N TYR A 107 -7.94 -8.04 -9.52
CA TYR A 107 -8.36 -6.76 -8.91
C TYR A 107 -8.25 -5.62 -9.92
N ILE A 108 -7.12 -5.49 -10.60
CA ILE A 108 -6.85 -4.43 -11.59
C ILE A 108 -7.84 -4.53 -12.75
N GLU A 109 -8.09 -5.74 -13.23
CA GLU A 109 -9.06 -6.00 -14.29
C GLU A 109 -10.49 -5.63 -13.83
N ALA A 110 -10.86 -6.01 -12.60
CA ALA A 110 -12.18 -5.72 -12.06
C ALA A 110 -12.39 -4.22 -11.77
N SER A 111 -11.37 -3.50 -11.30
CA SER A 111 -11.48 -2.08 -10.98
C SER A 111 -11.46 -1.19 -12.21
N GLY A 112 -10.95 -1.68 -13.35
CA GLY A 112 -10.82 -0.88 -14.58
C GLY A 112 -9.90 0.33 -14.42
N ARG A 113 -9.06 0.36 -13.37
CA ARG A 113 -8.19 1.50 -13.08
C ARG A 113 -7.18 1.71 -14.21
N GLN A 114 -6.93 2.98 -14.53
CA GLN A 114 -5.96 3.34 -15.55
C GLN A 114 -4.55 3.40 -14.97
N PRO A 115 -3.50 3.13 -15.79
CA PRO A 115 -2.12 3.41 -15.39
C PRO A 115 -1.93 4.88 -15.05
N LEU A 116 -1.07 5.17 -14.07
CA LEU A 116 -0.76 6.54 -13.68
C LEU A 116 0.05 7.25 -14.78
N THR A 117 -0.23 8.54 -14.96
CA THR A 117 0.64 9.43 -15.73
C THR A 117 1.91 9.76 -14.93
N PRO A 118 3.00 10.22 -15.58
CA PRO A 118 4.19 10.68 -14.86
C PRO A 118 3.89 11.78 -13.83
N ARG A 119 3.01 12.73 -14.16
CA ARG A 119 2.59 13.80 -13.24
C ARG A 119 1.85 13.24 -12.03
N GLN A 120 0.90 12.34 -12.24
CA GLN A 120 0.19 11.67 -11.13
C GLN A 120 1.16 10.92 -10.23
N GLN A 121 2.17 10.26 -10.80
CA GLN A 121 3.20 9.58 -10.02
C GLN A 121 4.10 10.56 -9.23
N GLN A 122 4.38 11.75 -9.75
CA GLN A 122 5.05 12.83 -9.00
C GLN A 122 4.21 13.30 -7.81
N ILE A 123 2.90 13.46 -8.00
CA ILE A 123 1.98 13.86 -6.92
C ILE A 123 1.98 12.79 -5.82
N LEU A 124 1.81 11.52 -6.18
CA LEU A 124 1.84 10.42 -5.20
C LEU A 124 3.21 10.25 -4.54
N ALA A 125 4.29 10.70 -5.19
CA ALA A 125 5.61 10.67 -4.59
C ALA A 125 5.74 11.62 -3.39
N LEU A 126 4.94 12.67 -3.27
CA LEU A 126 4.93 13.59 -2.11
C LEU A 126 4.46 12.93 -0.79
N ASP A 127 3.81 11.76 -0.85
CA ASP A 127 3.33 10.97 0.30
C ASP A 127 3.95 9.54 0.31
N ALA A 128 4.98 9.32 -0.50
CA ALA A 128 5.54 7.98 -0.68
C ALA A 128 6.25 7.42 0.58
N ALA A 129 6.76 8.28 1.46
CA ALA A 129 7.37 7.85 2.72
C ALA A 129 6.33 7.16 3.63
N SER A 130 5.15 7.78 3.75
CA SER A 130 4.02 7.23 4.49
C SER A 130 3.50 5.93 3.88
N ASP A 131 3.33 5.88 2.55
CA ASP A 131 2.97 4.65 1.83
C ASP A 131 3.97 3.52 2.08
N PHE A 132 5.26 3.83 2.04
CA PHE A 132 6.33 2.84 2.25
C PHE A 132 6.32 2.34 3.69
N ALA A 133 6.19 3.24 4.67
CA ALA A 133 6.14 2.90 6.10
C ALA A 133 4.97 1.96 6.43
N VAL A 134 3.79 2.18 5.85
CA VAL A 134 2.62 1.30 6.02
C VAL A 134 2.62 0.11 5.06
N ARG A 135 3.61 0.02 4.17
CA ARG A 135 3.73 -1.01 3.12
C ARG A 135 2.48 -1.08 2.24
N GLY A 136 1.95 0.10 1.91
CA GLY A 136 0.83 0.33 1.02
C GLY A 136 1.22 0.31 -0.44
N TRP A 137 0.40 0.89 -1.30
CA TRP A 137 0.60 1.01 -2.75
C TRP A 137 0.90 2.45 -3.13
N ASN A 138 1.89 2.68 -3.98
CA ASN A 138 2.22 4.02 -4.45
C ASN A 138 2.14 4.16 -5.99
N GLY A 139 2.02 3.06 -6.74
CA GLY A 139 1.76 3.11 -8.19
C GLY A 139 0.28 3.11 -8.56
N SER A 140 -0.60 3.51 -7.64
CA SER A 140 -2.03 3.73 -7.89
C SER A 140 -2.59 4.75 -6.91
N LEU A 141 -3.69 5.41 -7.31
CA LEU A 141 -4.40 6.37 -6.47
C LEU A 141 -4.80 5.77 -5.12
N ALA A 142 -5.39 4.56 -5.14
CA ALA A 142 -5.62 3.78 -3.94
C ALA A 142 -4.29 3.25 -3.36
N PHE A 143 -4.00 3.59 -2.10
CA PHE A 143 -2.83 3.07 -1.37
C PHE A 143 -3.04 1.64 -0.84
N THR A 144 -4.21 1.07 -1.01
CA THR A 144 -4.55 -0.31 -0.62
C THR A 144 -5.73 -0.80 -1.47
N PRO A 145 -5.87 -2.11 -1.73
CA PRO A 145 -7.08 -2.64 -2.36
C PRO A 145 -8.34 -2.18 -1.65
N THR A 146 -9.33 -1.71 -2.39
CA THR A 146 -10.60 -1.24 -1.82
C THR A 146 -11.80 -1.68 -2.65
N PHE A 147 -12.94 -1.86 -1.98
CA PHE A 147 -14.23 -2.06 -2.65
C PHE A 147 -14.73 -0.79 -3.36
N ALA A 148 -14.22 0.40 -3.02
CA ALA A 148 -14.64 1.66 -3.63
C ALA A 148 -14.36 1.68 -5.15
N GLU A 149 -13.28 1.03 -5.59
CA GLU A 149 -12.91 0.92 -7.00
C GLU A 149 -13.67 -0.19 -7.76
N LEU A 150 -14.46 -1.01 -7.07
CA LEU A 150 -15.08 -2.20 -7.68
C LEU A 150 -16.48 -1.92 -8.24
N PRO A 151 -16.90 -2.66 -9.29
CA PRO A 151 -18.25 -2.61 -9.82
C PRO A 151 -19.32 -2.87 -8.77
N ARG A 152 -20.50 -2.26 -8.94
CA ARG A 152 -21.61 -2.32 -8.00
C ARG A 152 -22.07 -3.75 -7.71
N GLU A 153 -21.96 -4.64 -8.69
CA GLU A 153 -22.31 -6.05 -8.59
C GLU A 153 -21.42 -6.77 -7.56
N LEU A 154 -20.10 -6.55 -7.63
CA LEU A 154 -19.15 -7.13 -6.68
C LEU A 154 -19.32 -6.52 -5.29
N ARG A 155 -19.46 -5.20 -5.22
CA ARG A 155 -19.72 -4.48 -3.97
C ARG A 155 -20.96 -5.01 -3.25
N THR A 156 -22.06 -5.18 -3.97
CA THR A 156 -23.33 -5.70 -3.43
C THR A 156 -23.20 -7.16 -3.00
N LYS A 157 -22.57 -8.01 -3.84
CA LYS A 157 -22.35 -9.44 -3.55
C LYS A 157 -21.55 -9.67 -2.27
N HIS A 158 -20.57 -8.82 -2.02
CA HIS A 158 -19.64 -8.92 -0.89
C HIS A 158 -19.96 -7.96 0.26
N GLN A 159 -21.05 -7.18 0.15
CA GLN A 159 -21.47 -6.16 1.10
C GLN A 159 -20.33 -5.20 1.47
N ASP A 160 -19.67 -4.63 0.45
CA ASP A 160 -18.53 -3.71 0.63
C ASP A 160 -17.42 -4.27 1.55
N GLY A 161 -17.26 -5.60 1.54
CA GLY A 161 -16.25 -6.33 2.29
C GLY A 161 -16.69 -6.86 3.65
N GLU A 162 -17.90 -6.52 4.13
CA GLU A 162 -18.37 -6.96 5.45
C GLU A 162 -18.58 -8.49 5.53
N LYS A 163 -18.98 -9.12 4.41
CA LYS A 163 -19.28 -10.55 4.38
C LYS A 163 -18.10 -11.42 3.95
N SER A 164 -17.39 -11.00 2.90
CA SER A 164 -16.29 -11.78 2.30
C SER A 164 -15.50 -10.92 1.31
N SER A 165 -14.33 -11.42 0.88
CA SER A 165 -13.56 -10.86 -0.24
C SER A 165 -13.63 -11.77 -1.47
N PRO A 166 -13.70 -11.22 -2.69
CA PRO A 166 -13.60 -12.01 -3.92
C PRO A 166 -12.22 -12.68 -4.10
N TRP A 167 -11.18 -12.19 -3.41
CA TRP A 167 -9.83 -12.73 -3.53
C TRP A 167 -9.27 -13.17 -2.19
N PHE A 168 -9.16 -14.49 -1.99
CA PHE A 168 -8.68 -15.08 -0.74
C PHE A 168 -7.24 -14.66 -0.38
N SER A 169 -6.40 -14.40 -1.39
CA SER A 169 -4.98 -14.04 -1.24
C SER A 169 -4.69 -12.54 -1.36
N LEU A 170 -5.71 -11.69 -1.39
CA LEU A 170 -5.56 -10.23 -1.38
C LEU A 170 -6.42 -9.67 -0.25
N PRO A 171 -5.81 -9.13 0.83
CA PRO A 171 -6.59 -8.47 1.87
C PRO A 171 -7.24 -7.22 1.29
N VAL A 172 -8.55 -7.08 1.50
CA VAL A 172 -9.32 -5.89 1.13
C VAL A 172 -10.09 -5.49 2.39
N THR A 173 -9.82 -4.30 2.90
CA THR A 173 -10.46 -3.80 4.13
C THR A 173 -11.92 -3.41 3.83
N PRO A 174 -12.88 -3.74 4.70
CA PRO A 174 -14.27 -3.32 4.52
C PRO A 174 -14.41 -1.79 4.48
N LEU A 175 -15.30 -1.25 3.63
CA LEU A 175 -15.46 0.20 3.51
C LEU A 175 -15.89 0.84 4.84
N LYS A 176 -16.70 0.16 5.64
CA LYS A 176 -17.12 0.65 6.96
C LYS A 176 -15.92 0.87 7.90
N GLN A 177 -14.94 -0.03 7.86
CA GLN A 177 -13.72 0.11 8.68
C GLN A 177 -12.85 1.25 8.15
N LEU A 178 -12.69 1.38 6.84
CA LEU A 178 -11.96 2.51 6.24
C LEU A 178 -12.60 3.86 6.60
N ARG A 179 -13.93 3.96 6.53
CA ARG A 179 -14.65 5.19 6.91
C ARG A 179 -14.52 5.53 8.39
N GLY A 180 -14.56 4.53 9.27
CA GLY A 180 -14.34 4.74 10.71
C GLY A 180 -12.93 5.24 11.01
N ALA A 181 -11.91 4.65 10.39
CA ALA A 181 -10.53 5.09 10.56
C ALA A 181 -10.29 6.48 9.95
N LEU A 182 -10.94 6.81 8.84
CA LEU A 182 -10.86 8.13 8.21
C LEU A 182 -11.44 9.24 9.10
N ASP A 183 -12.60 9.00 9.72
CA ASP A 183 -13.17 9.93 10.71
C ASP A 183 -12.25 10.06 11.93
N GLU A 184 -11.72 8.96 12.44
CA GLU A 184 -10.82 8.98 13.59
C GLU A 184 -9.57 9.84 13.33
N GLN A 185 -8.92 9.65 12.18
CA GLN A 185 -7.61 10.22 11.88
C GLN A 185 -7.65 11.60 11.21
N PHE A 186 -8.67 11.88 10.40
CA PHE A 186 -8.80 13.10 9.60
C PHE A 186 -10.10 13.85 9.83
N LYS A 187 -11.07 13.29 10.56
CA LYS A 187 -12.40 13.89 10.76
C LYS A 187 -13.17 14.10 9.45
N ILE A 188 -12.95 13.22 8.48
CA ILE A 188 -13.62 13.24 7.18
C ILE A 188 -14.74 12.19 7.16
N VAL A 189 -15.98 12.65 7.00
CA VAL A 189 -17.17 11.79 6.86
C VAL A 189 -17.93 12.00 5.55
N ALA A 190 -17.55 13.02 4.78
CA ALA A 190 -18.08 13.32 3.46
C ALA A 190 -17.04 13.99 2.56
N LYS A 191 -17.38 14.13 1.26
CA LYS A 191 -16.57 14.86 0.27
C LYS A 191 -16.24 16.30 0.72
N ALA A 192 -17.20 17.01 1.30
CA ALA A 192 -17.01 18.40 1.73
C ALA A 192 -15.90 18.54 2.79
N ASP A 193 -15.72 17.57 3.68
CA ASP A 193 -14.66 17.59 4.69
C ASP A 193 -13.27 17.40 4.05
N ALA A 194 -13.20 16.61 2.98
CA ALA A 194 -11.99 16.43 2.19
C ALA A 194 -11.64 17.71 1.42
N GLU A 195 -12.63 18.40 0.85
CA GLU A 195 -12.46 19.71 0.22
C GLU A 195 -11.99 20.76 1.23
N LEU A 196 -12.54 20.75 2.44
CA LEU A 196 -12.13 21.63 3.54
C LEU A 196 -10.68 21.38 3.96
N LEU A 197 -10.27 20.11 4.11
CA LEU A 197 -8.87 19.76 4.40
C LEU A 197 -7.91 20.36 3.37
N VAL A 198 -8.25 20.30 2.09
CA VAL A 198 -7.42 20.87 1.01
C VAL A 198 -7.38 22.39 1.11
N ALA A 199 -8.54 23.03 1.30
CA ALA A 199 -8.63 24.48 1.46
C ALA A 199 -7.78 24.98 2.63
N ASP A 200 -7.87 24.32 3.79
CA ASP A 200 -7.10 24.67 4.99
C ASP A 200 -5.59 24.50 4.75
N THR A 201 -5.16 23.38 4.15
CA THR A 201 -3.75 23.16 3.80
C THR A 201 -3.21 24.20 2.80
N LEU A 202 -4.04 24.63 1.84
CA LEU A 202 -3.65 25.65 0.86
C LEU A 202 -3.52 27.04 1.48
N VAL A 203 -4.32 27.38 2.49
CA VAL A 203 -4.20 28.64 3.23
C VAL A 203 -3.03 28.56 4.22
N MET A 204 -3.17 27.74 5.25
CA MET A 204 -2.15 27.50 6.28
C MET A 204 -2.53 26.23 7.02
N GLY A 205 -1.86 25.11 6.73
CA GLY A 205 -2.21 23.82 7.31
C GLY A 205 -1.93 23.73 8.82
N LEU A 206 -2.40 22.66 9.45
CA LEU A 206 -2.37 22.49 10.90
C LEU A 206 -0.94 22.55 11.48
N ASN A 207 0.03 21.92 10.82
CA ASN A 207 1.42 21.95 11.29
C ASN A 207 2.01 23.34 11.11
N SER A 208 1.69 24.01 9.99
CA SER A 208 2.09 25.39 9.73
C SER A 208 1.58 26.38 10.75
N GLN A 209 0.30 26.28 11.12
CA GLN A 209 -0.30 27.12 12.16
C GLN A 209 0.42 26.93 13.49
N ARG A 210 0.56 25.67 13.95
CA ARG A 210 1.20 25.37 15.24
C ARG A 210 2.67 25.77 15.28
N PHE A 211 3.39 25.59 14.18
CA PHE A 211 4.79 25.98 14.10
C PHE A 211 4.95 27.50 14.15
N ALA A 212 4.10 28.24 13.43
CA ALA A 212 4.07 29.69 13.49
C ALA A 212 3.76 30.18 14.92
N GLU A 213 2.78 29.59 15.60
CA GLU A 213 2.44 29.94 17.00
C GLU A 213 3.63 29.74 17.94
N ILE A 214 4.29 28.59 17.87
CA ILE A 214 5.43 28.28 18.74
C ILE A 214 6.64 29.18 18.42
N ALA A 215 6.88 29.48 17.15
CA ALA A 215 7.97 30.36 16.74
C ALA A 215 7.84 31.79 17.30
N HIS A 216 6.62 32.25 17.61
CA HIS A 216 6.35 33.55 18.24
C HIS A 216 6.15 33.48 19.76
N SER A 217 6.41 32.32 20.38
CA SER A 217 6.26 32.11 21.83
C SER A 217 7.60 32.20 22.57
N ASP A 218 7.55 32.38 23.89
CA ASP A 218 8.74 32.35 24.76
C ASP A 218 9.47 31.00 24.73
N ASN A 219 8.80 29.93 24.28
CA ASN A 219 9.37 28.59 24.18
C ASN A 219 10.04 28.30 22.82
N ALA A 220 10.09 29.28 21.90
CA ALA A 220 10.61 29.09 20.55
C ALA A 220 12.03 28.49 20.55
N GLU A 221 12.97 29.11 21.27
CA GLU A 221 14.38 28.67 21.28
C GLU A 221 14.54 27.24 21.78
N HIS A 222 13.82 26.87 22.85
CA HIS A 222 13.85 25.52 23.40
C HIS A 222 13.30 24.51 22.40
N MET A 223 12.14 24.80 21.77
CA MET A 223 11.55 23.91 20.79
C MET A 223 12.43 23.76 19.54
N MET A 224 12.97 24.84 18.98
CA MET A 224 13.84 24.76 17.80
C MET A 224 15.13 23.98 18.12
N SER A 225 15.71 24.19 19.30
CA SER A 225 16.88 23.42 19.75
C SER A 225 16.55 21.94 19.94
N ARG A 226 15.36 21.62 20.46
CA ARG A 226 14.90 20.24 20.62
C ARG A 226 14.71 19.55 19.27
N VAL A 227 14.04 20.20 18.33
CA VAL A 227 13.84 19.71 16.96
C VAL A 227 15.18 19.52 16.25
N ALA A 228 16.10 20.47 16.36
CA ALA A 228 17.46 20.37 15.84
C ALA A 228 18.21 19.15 16.41
N ALA A 229 18.14 18.94 17.72
CA ALA A 229 18.76 17.79 18.37
C ALA A 229 18.14 16.44 17.93
N LEU A 230 16.82 16.38 17.75
CA LEU A 230 16.13 15.16 17.28
C LEU A 230 16.43 14.83 15.82
N THR A 231 16.65 15.85 14.99
CA THR A 231 16.90 15.69 13.55
C THR A 231 18.37 15.66 13.17
N GLU A 232 19.27 16.01 14.10
CA GLU A 232 20.70 16.21 13.85
C GLU A 232 20.98 17.31 12.81
N LEU A 233 20.07 18.28 12.69
CA LEU A 233 20.20 19.43 11.79
C LEU A 233 20.63 20.67 12.56
N PRO A 234 21.28 21.65 11.90
CA PRO A 234 21.55 22.95 12.50
C PRO A 234 20.25 23.62 12.96
N VAL A 235 20.27 24.24 14.14
CA VAL A 235 19.10 24.98 14.66
C VAL A 235 18.69 26.14 13.73
N PHE A 236 19.66 26.71 13.01
CA PHE A 236 19.43 27.77 12.04
C PHE A 236 18.51 27.31 10.90
N ASP A 237 18.73 26.10 10.36
CA ASP A 237 17.88 25.51 9.33
C ASP A 237 16.41 25.41 9.78
N ILE A 238 16.17 25.19 11.08
CA ILE A 238 14.82 25.12 11.65
C ILE A 238 14.23 26.53 11.81
N GLN A 239 15.02 27.49 12.27
CA GLN A 239 14.60 28.89 12.43
C GLN A 239 14.25 29.54 11.08
N ASP A 240 14.97 29.19 10.02
CA ASP A 240 14.73 29.70 8.67
C ASP A 240 13.36 29.29 8.13
N LEU A 241 12.81 28.16 8.56
CA LEU A 241 11.45 27.76 8.20
C LEU A 241 10.39 28.75 8.71
N ALA A 242 10.64 29.40 9.85
CA ALA A 242 9.73 30.38 10.45
C ALA A 242 9.94 31.79 9.90
N ARG A 243 11.19 32.18 9.62
CA ARG A 243 11.52 33.54 9.17
C ARG A 243 11.31 33.74 7.67
N GLY A 244 11.60 32.70 6.88
CA GLY A 244 11.82 32.87 5.45
C GLY A 244 13.10 33.65 5.15
N SER A 245 13.43 33.73 3.86
CA SER A 245 14.49 34.56 3.30
C SER A 245 13.93 35.44 2.18
N GLU A 246 14.74 36.36 1.64
CA GLU A 246 14.35 37.16 0.47
C GLU A 246 14.05 36.28 -0.75
N GLU A 247 14.70 35.13 -0.85
CA GLU A 247 14.51 34.18 -1.96
C GLU A 247 13.39 33.17 -1.71
N HIS A 248 13.07 32.84 -0.44
CA HIS A 248 12.09 31.82 -0.09
C HIS A 248 11.18 32.31 1.05
N PRO A 249 9.86 32.43 0.85
CA PRO A 249 8.96 32.80 1.93
C PRO A 249 9.00 31.76 3.07
N ALA A 250 8.56 32.17 4.28
CA ALA A 250 8.46 31.27 5.42
C ALA A 250 7.64 30.01 5.05
N ARG A 251 8.26 28.84 5.17
CA ARG A 251 7.67 27.56 4.75
C ARG A 251 6.82 26.92 5.83
N LEU A 252 7.12 27.21 7.09
CA LEU A 252 6.30 26.83 8.23
C LEU A 252 5.95 25.33 8.29
N LEU A 253 6.81 24.39 7.90
CA LEU A 253 6.45 22.96 7.87
C LEU A 253 5.33 22.59 6.88
N LEU A 254 5.12 23.40 5.84
CA LEU A 254 4.18 23.15 4.74
C LEU A 254 4.33 21.74 4.16
N ALA A 255 5.55 21.19 4.06
CA ALA A 255 5.75 19.87 3.48
C ALA A 255 4.93 18.78 4.20
N ALA A 256 4.82 18.86 5.52
CA ALA A 256 4.02 17.92 6.30
C ALA A 256 2.52 18.14 6.18
N ASP A 257 2.08 19.38 5.96
CA ASP A 257 0.68 19.67 5.67
C ASP A 257 0.28 19.16 4.28
N ILE A 258 1.18 19.26 3.29
CA ILE A 258 1.00 18.66 1.97
C ILE A 258 0.97 17.13 2.07
N GLU A 259 1.95 16.49 2.72
CA GLU A 259 1.98 15.03 2.93
C GLU A 259 0.67 14.56 3.57
N ARG A 260 0.27 15.19 4.68
CA ARG A 260 -0.98 14.87 5.38
C ARG A 260 -2.21 15.10 4.50
N GLY A 261 -2.24 16.19 3.73
CA GLY A 261 -3.32 16.50 2.81
C GLY A 261 -3.49 15.42 1.75
N ILE A 262 -2.39 15.03 1.09
CA ILE A 262 -2.37 13.98 0.07
C ILE A 262 -2.83 12.65 0.66
N GLY A 263 -2.26 12.24 1.81
CA GLY A 263 -2.66 11.01 2.49
C GLY A 263 -4.16 11.01 2.86
N GLY A 264 -4.67 12.12 3.40
CA GLY A 264 -6.08 12.28 3.76
C GLY A 264 -7.04 12.20 2.56
N ILE A 265 -6.69 12.85 1.44
CA ILE A 265 -7.48 12.81 0.20
C ILE A 265 -7.49 11.40 -0.40
N ARG A 266 -6.33 10.72 -0.44
CA ARG A 266 -6.26 9.32 -0.90
C ARG A 266 -7.03 8.38 0.02
N TYR A 267 -7.08 8.67 1.31
CA TYR A 267 -7.91 7.93 2.27
C TYR A 267 -9.41 8.12 1.98
N ALA A 268 -9.86 9.36 1.75
CA ALA A 268 -11.23 9.64 1.34
C ALA A 268 -11.63 8.92 0.04
N TYR A 269 -10.71 8.81 -0.92
CA TYR A 269 -10.88 8.00 -2.13
C TYR A 269 -11.08 6.51 -1.82
N VAL A 270 -10.18 5.87 -1.05
CA VAL A 270 -10.33 4.44 -0.75
C VAL A 270 -11.51 4.13 0.15
N ALA A 271 -11.99 5.09 0.95
CA ALA A 271 -13.22 5.00 1.73
C ALA A 271 -14.51 5.19 0.90
N GLY A 272 -14.36 5.56 -0.39
CA GLY A 272 -15.44 5.74 -1.34
C GLY A 272 -16.25 7.03 -1.13
N TYR A 273 -15.63 8.09 -0.61
CA TYR A 273 -16.22 9.43 -0.56
C TYR A 273 -15.86 10.30 -1.77
N LEU A 274 -14.80 9.93 -2.49
CA LEU A 274 -14.36 10.63 -3.71
C LEU A 274 -14.30 9.65 -4.88
N THR A 275 -14.60 10.14 -6.07
CA THR A 275 -14.25 9.51 -7.34
C THR A 275 -12.78 9.77 -7.69
N ALA A 276 -12.22 9.05 -8.66
CA ALA A 276 -10.83 9.25 -9.09
C ALA A 276 -10.60 10.68 -9.60
N ASP A 277 -11.52 11.21 -10.42
CA ASP A 277 -11.40 12.56 -11.01
C ASP A 277 -11.46 13.65 -9.93
N GLU A 278 -12.37 13.53 -8.97
CA GLU A 278 -12.44 14.44 -7.82
C GLU A 278 -11.17 14.39 -6.98
N THR A 279 -10.63 13.18 -6.76
CA THR A 279 -9.40 12.99 -5.98
C THR A 279 -8.22 13.68 -6.66
N TRP A 280 -8.03 13.50 -7.97
CA TRP A 280 -6.96 14.19 -8.69
C TRP A 280 -7.14 15.71 -8.70
N THR A 281 -8.37 16.18 -8.86
CA THR A 281 -8.70 17.62 -8.79
C THR A 281 -8.30 18.23 -7.45
N LEU A 282 -8.43 17.47 -6.36
CA LEU A 282 -8.04 17.90 -5.00
C LEU A 282 -6.55 17.77 -4.71
N LEU A 283 -5.87 16.77 -5.29
CA LEU A 283 -4.45 16.56 -5.10
C LEU A 283 -3.57 17.55 -5.88
N GLU A 284 -3.99 17.95 -7.09
CA GLU A 284 -3.18 18.79 -7.98
C GLU A 284 -2.77 20.13 -7.33
N PRO A 285 -3.66 20.92 -6.69
CA PRO A 285 -3.28 22.19 -6.08
C PRO A 285 -2.29 22.03 -4.91
N LEU A 286 -2.40 20.94 -4.14
CA LEU A 286 -1.47 20.62 -3.05
C LEU A 286 -0.07 20.36 -3.60
N ALA A 287 0.01 19.53 -4.63
CA ALA A 287 1.27 19.23 -5.28
C ALA A 287 1.88 20.46 -5.95
N GLU A 288 1.07 21.29 -6.60
CA GLU A 288 1.52 22.53 -7.23
C GLU A 288 2.05 23.54 -6.21
N LYS A 289 1.47 23.59 -5.01
CA LYS A 289 2.03 24.38 -3.90
C LYS A 289 3.39 23.82 -3.48
N ALA A 290 3.54 22.50 -3.31
CA ALA A 290 4.84 21.91 -2.99
C ALA A 290 5.90 22.14 -4.07
N PHE A 291 5.58 21.89 -5.35
CA PHE A 291 6.55 21.99 -6.44
C PHE A 291 7.02 23.43 -6.71
N ARG A 292 6.20 24.44 -6.37
CA ARG A 292 6.62 25.84 -6.39
C ARG A 292 7.42 26.26 -5.16
N THR A 293 7.16 25.68 -4.00
CA THR A 293 7.85 26.05 -2.76
C THR A 293 9.20 25.37 -2.58
N TYR A 294 9.36 24.13 -3.06
CA TYR A 294 10.60 23.35 -2.90
C TYR A 294 11.35 23.18 -4.22
N GLY A 295 12.68 23.16 -4.14
CA GLY A 295 13.55 22.94 -5.30
C GLY A 295 13.80 21.46 -5.62
N SER A 296 13.63 20.56 -4.65
CA SER A 296 13.98 19.14 -4.80
C SER A 296 13.28 18.23 -3.79
N TRP A 297 13.33 16.92 -4.07
CA TRP A 297 12.90 15.88 -3.11
C TRP A 297 13.66 15.96 -1.79
N ASP A 298 14.97 16.20 -1.80
CA ASP A 298 15.78 16.27 -0.58
C ASP A 298 15.34 17.45 0.31
N GLU A 299 14.99 18.57 -0.31
CA GLU A 299 14.48 19.73 0.41
C GLU A 299 13.10 19.46 1.04
N TYR A 300 12.17 18.91 0.25
CA TYR A 300 10.83 18.53 0.71
C TYR A 300 10.89 17.51 1.85
N TRP A 301 11.63 16.41 1.68
CA TRP A 301 11.71 15.34 2.67
C TRP A 301 12.47 15.73 3.93
N ARG A 302 13.45 16.63 3.82
CA ARG A 302 14.10 17.22 5.00
C ARG A 302 13.10 17.97 5.86
N GLU A 303 12.20 18.75 5.27
CA GLU A 303 11.17 19.46 6.03
C GLU A 303 10.14 18.51 6.64
N VAL A 304 9.76 17.43 5.94
CA VAL A 304 8.92 16.35 6.51
C VAL A 304 9.56 15.73 7.76
N LEU A 305 10.88 15.50 7.75
CA LEU A 305 11.61 15.01 8.93
C LEU A 305 11.58 16.01 10.09
N ILE A 306 11.77 17.29 9.81
CA ILE A 306 11.66 18.38 10.81
C ILE A 306 10.26 18.41 11.41
N ALA A 307 9.23 18.32 10.58
CA ALA A 307 7.85 18.30 11.04
C ALA A 307 7.51 17.06 11.86
N THR A 308 8.08 15.90 11.51
CA THR A 308 7.95 14.67 12.30
C THR A 308 8.53 14.86 13.70
N ALA A 309 9.72 15.43 13.81
CA ALA A 309 10.33 15.77 15.10
C ALA A 309 9.46 16.74 15.90
N PHE A 310 9.00 17.81 15.27
CA PHE A 310 8.16 18.83 15.89
C PHE A 310 6.83 18.28 16.43
N ARG A 311 6.12 17.47 15.64
CA ARG A 311 4.79 16.96 16.02
C ARG A 311 4.85 15.85 17.07
N THR A 312 5.90 15.05 17.06
CA THR A 312 5.97 13.83 17.89
C THR A 312 6.89 13.96 19.10
N ASP A 313 7.82 14.92 19.09
CA ASP A 313 8.90 15.05 20.08
C ASP A 313 9.61 13.71 20.37
N SER A 314 9.77 12.88 19.33
CA SER A 314 10.23 11.50 19.46
C SER A 314 11.39 11.20 18.52
N LEU A 315 12.54 10.87 19.11
CA LEU A 315 13.72 10.42 18.36
C LEU A 315 13.41 9.15 17.57
N GLN A 316 12.65 8.23 18.15
CA GLN A 316 12.25 6.98 17.49
C GLN A 316 11.42 7.26 16.23
N ALA A 317 10.50 8.23 16.28
CA ALA A 317 9.68 8.57 15.13
C ALA A 317 10.52 9.17 13.99
N VAL A 318 11.47 10.06 14.33
CA VAL A 318 12.40 10.66 13.36
C VAL A 318 13.30 9.61 12.72
N GLN A 319 13.87 8.70 13.53
CA GLN A 319 14.69 7.59 13.04
C GLN A 319 13.89 6.67 12.11
N SER A 320 12.67 6.30 12.52
CA SER A 320 11.79 5.45 11.70
C SER A 320 11.45 6.11 10.35
N GLN A 321 11.18 7.42 10.33
CA GLN A 321 10.93 8.17 9.10
C GLN A 321 12.17 8.23 8.20
N ARG A 322 13.36 8.43 8.79
CA ARG A 322 14.64 8.46 8.07
C ARG A 322 14.97 7.10 7.45
N ASP A 323 14.74 6.02 8.19
CA ASP A 323 14.93 4.65 7.72
C ASP A 323 13.98 4.34 6.56
N ALA A 324 12.69 4.68 6.70
CA ALA A 324 11.69 4.51 5.64
C ALA A 324 12.07 5.25 4.35
N LEU A 325 12.53 6.51 4.45
CA LEU A 325 13.00 7.29 3.30
C LEU A 325 14.25 6.68 2.64
N THR A 326 15.19 6.19 3.46
CA THR A 326 16.43 5.56 2.97
C THR A 326 16.14 4.26 2.24
N GLU A 327 15.29 3.41 2.83
CA GLU A 327 14.84 2.17 2.20
C GLU A 327 14.05 2.45 0.91
N LEU A 328 13.12 3.42 0.93
CA LEU A 328 12.35 3.82 -0.24
C LEU A 328 13.28 4.19 -1.41
N ARG A 329 14.29 5.04 -1.19
CA ARG A 329 15.25 5.51 -2.22
C ARG A 329 16.02 4.39 -2.91
N THR A 330 16.26 3.28 -2.21
CA THR A 330 16.98 2.11 -2.76
C THR A 330 16.05 1.02 -3.26
N SER A 331 14.74 1.20 -3.09
CA SER A 331 13.73 0.24 -3.49
C SER A 331 13.36 0.37 -4.97
N PRO A 332 12.80 -0.69 -5.59
CA PRO A 332 12.25 -0.62 -6.94
C PRO A 332 10.85 0.01 -6.99
N TRP A 333 10.39 0.69 -5.93
CA TRP A 333 9.06 1.29 -5.90
C TRP A 333 8.97 2.45 -6.91
N PRO A 334 7.79 2.67 -7.53
CA PRO A 334 7.63 3.73 -8.54
C PRO A 334 8.11 5.10 -8.05
N ALA A 335 7.69 5.55 -6.86
CA ALA A 335 8.11 6.83 -6.28
C ALA A 335 9.63 6.99 -6.08
N ALA A 336 10.38 5.91 -5.90
CA ALA A 336 11.81 5.99 -5.65
C ALA A 336 12.60 6.56 -6.84
N SER A 337 12.07 6.39 -8.05
CA SER A 337 12.73 6.75 -9.32
C SER A 337 12.18 8.01 -9.98
N VAL A 338 11.18 8.65 -9.35
CA VAL A 338 10.46 9.76 -9.96
C VAL A 338 11.27 11.05 -9.82
N ALA A 339 11.50 11.73 -10.94
CA ALA A 339 12.17 13.02 -10.93
C ALA A 339 11.28 14.11 -10.34
N TRP A 340 11.89 15.02 -9.58
CA TRP A 340 11.23 16.27 -9.20
C TRP A 340 10.86 17.05 -10.47
N PRO A 341 9.71 17.75 -10.54
CA PRO A 341 9.30 18.45 -11.75
C PRO A 341 10.34 19.49 -12.22
N SER A 342 10.67 19.47 -13.51
CA SER A 342 11.50 20.50 -14.15
C SER A 342 10.80 21.86 -14.10
N GLU A 343 11.56 22.96 -14.12
CA GLU A 343 10.98 24.31 -14.08
C GLU A 343 9.98 24.58 -15.22
N GLU A 344 10.20 24.02 -16.41
CA GLU A 344 9.27 24.12 -17.56
C GLU A 344 7.92 23.43 -17.31
N ALA A 345 7.83 22.50 -16.35
CA ALA A 345 6.59 21.86 -15.94
C ALA A 345 5.90 22.57 -14.76
N ARG A 346 6.50 23.65 -14.25
CA ARG A 346 5.98 24.50 -13.15
C ARG A 346 5.47 25.87 -13.63
N ALA A 347 5.71 26.21 -14.90
CA ALA A 347 5.21 27.41 -15.59
C ALA A 347 3.93 27.08 -16.35
#